data_AF-A0A1H3EZD8-F1
#
_entry.id   AF-A0A1H3EZD8-F1
#
_cell.length_a   1.000
_cell.length_b   1.000
_cell.length_c   1.000
_cell.angle_alpha   90.00
_cell.angle_beta   90.00
_cell.angle_gamma   90.00
#
_symmetry.space_group_name_H-M   'P 1'
#
loop_
_entity.id
_entity.type
_entity.pdbx_description
1 polymer ?
#
loop_
_entity_poly.entity_id
_entity_poly.type
_entity_poly.pdbx_seq_one_letter_code
_entity_poly.pdbx_strand_id
1 'polypeptide(L)'
;MADELRTTLERVGDRFNLGEYEIEAYLAVLEHGELTASEIADGSEIPQPRVYDTVRSLSDRGLVELRESRPMKVVAVNPDDAFGDVQQSLDDLVSELEARYTAPARDTEAVSLVKSRSTILRYIEEIIESAEYEIVLSLTPELLRRFRDDLATAIDAGVSIDLLVTPGSRAPDPSSFDYLEVATVARARRGITTPVLAVADGNYSIYATQDALRDDRDRYGVIFNRSALGFLVSGFFGTVLWSTAETLAEDGKRRPFPRRYASIRRAVKDVRVFDGPFYASITGRDIESGDPVIVEGEIETTTFEETEEVASLRLETDDGTLEIGGLVASLEDVEAQEIILGRDGIPDREQFE
;
A
#
# COMPACT_ATOMS: atom_id res chain seq x y z
N MET A 1 -27.00 -3.15 -2.67
CA MET A 1 -25.65 -2.57 -2.84
C MET A 1 -25.71 -1.13 -3.36
N ALA A 2 -25.90 -0.84 -4.66
CA ALA A 2 -25.93 0.56 -5.12
C ALA A 2 -27.11 1.40 -4.55
N ASP A 3 -28.30 0.80 -4.45
CA ASP A 3 -29.47 1.44 -3.85
C ASP A 3 -29.37 1.62 -2.32
N GLU A 4 -28.60 0.75 -1.65
CA GLU A 4 -28.37 0.85 -0.19
C GLU A 4 -27.44 2.02 0.14
N LEU A 5 -26.33 2.16 -0.61
CA LEU A 5 -25.40 3.29 -0.46
C LEU A 5 -26.11 4.63 -0.67
N ARG A 6 -26.95 4.72 -1.70
CA ARG A 6 -27.74 5.92 -1.98
C ARG A 6 -28.67 6.25 -0.82
N THR A 7 -29.35 5.24 -0.27
CA THR A 7 -30.28 5.41 0.86
C THR A 7 -29.53 5.88 2.12
N THR A 8 -28.32 5.37 2.37
CA THR A 8 -27.48 5.81 3.49
C THR A 8 -26.98 7.25 3.31
N LEU A 9 -26.58 7.64 2.08
CA LEU A 9 -26.20 9.02 1.74
C LEU A 9 -27.35 10.01 1.98
N GLU A 10 -28.55 9.67 1.51
CA GLU A 10 -29.75 10.51 1.70
C GLU A 10 -30.07 10.66 3.20
N ARG A 11 -30.00 9.56 3.97
CA ARG A 11 -30.24 9.57 5.42
C ARG A 11 -29.26 10.45 6.20
N VAL A 12 -27.96 10.35 5.90
CA VAL A 12 -26.94 11.18 6.53
C VAL A 12 -27.14 12.65 6.13
N GLY A 13 -27.37 12.92 4.84
CA GLY A 13 -27.59 14.28 4.34
C GLY A 13 -28.79 14.99 4.98
N ASP A 14 -29.92 14.31 5.11
CA ASP A 14 -31.14 14.87 5.69
C ASP A 14 -30.98 15.26 7.17
N ARG A 15 -30.14 14.52 7.91
CA ARG A 15 -29.86 14.83 9.32
C ARG A 15 -29.10 16.14 9.50
N PHE A 16 -28.23 16.49 8.55
CA PHE A 16 -27.39 17.70 8.60
C PHE A 16 -27.92 18.88 7.77
N ASN A 17 -29.01 18.69 7.03
CA ASN A 17 -29.61 19.72 6.17
C ASN A 17 -30.48 20.72 6.97
N LEU A 18 -29.94 21.34 8.01
CA LEU A 18 -30.65 22.29 8.87
C LEU A 18 -30.52 23.73 8.33
N GLY A 19 -31.65 24.43 8.27
CA GLY A 19 -31.68 25.87 8.00
C GLY A 19 -31.31 26.70 9.24
N GLU A 20 -31.05 27.99 9.04
CA GLU A 20 -30.61 28.93 10.08
C GLU A 20 -31.56 28.95 11.31
N TYR A 21 -32.87 29.02 11.08
CA TYR A 21 -33.86 28.98 12.17
C TYR A 21 -33.91 27.63 12.91
N GLU A 22 -33.67 26.52 12.22
CA GLU A 22 -33.66 25.20 12.85
C GLU A 22 -32.44 25.04 13.75
N ILE A 23 -31.28 25.57 13.31
CA ILE A 23 -30.05 25.59 14.10
C ILE A 23 -30.25 26.44 15.36
N GLU A 24 -30.78 27.66 15.23
CA GLU A 24 -31.03 28.54 16.37
C GLU A 24 -32.01 27.92 17.38
N ALA A 25 -33.13 27.38 16.91
CA ALA A 25 -34.11 26.75 17.78
C ALA A 25 -33.53 25.51 18.48
N TYR A 26 -32.78 24.68 17.77
CA TYR A 26 -32.17 23.48 18.34
C TYR A 26 -31.15 23.83 19.44
N LEU A 27 -30.28 24.82 19.20
CA LEU A 27 -29.31 25.28 20.20
C LEU A 27 -29.99 25.90 21.43
N ALA A 28 -31.04 26.70 21.23
CA ALA A 28 -31.79 27.30 22.34
C ALA A 28 -32.45 26.23 23.22
N VAL A 29 -33.06 25.20 22.62
CA VAL A 29 -33.69 24.09 23.35
C VAL A 29 -32.64 23.21 24.04
N LEU A 30 -31.48 22.96 23.44
CA LEU A 30 -30.37 22.26 24.08
C LEU A 30 -29.84 22.98 25.33
N GLU A 31 -29.70 24.31 25.25
CA GLU A 31 -29.18 25.12 26.34
C GLU A 31 -30.11 25.13 27.56
N HIS A 32 -31.43 25.15 27.32
CA HIS A 32 -32.44 25.28 28.36
C HIS A 32 -33.09 23.94 28.77
N GLY A 33 -32.86 22.88 27.99
CA GLY A 33 -33.41 21.53 28.18
C GLY A 33 -34.88 21.39 27.76
N GLU A 34 -35.75 22.31 28.20
CA GLU A 34 -37.14 22.40 27.74
C GLU A 34 -37.58 23.85 27.53
N LEU A 35 -38.31 24.11 26.45
CA LEU A 35 -38.88 25.44 26.14
C LEU A 35 -40.29 25.30 25.54
N THR A 36 -41.09 26.35 25.65
CA THR A 36 -42.32 26.52 24.87
C THR A 36 -42.05 27.22 23.55
N ALA A 37 -42.95 27.09 22.57
CA ALA A 37 -42.82 27.80 21.29
C ALA A 37 -42.76 29.34 21.46
N SER A 38 -43.39 29.89 22.50
CA SER A 38 -43.29 31.32 22.81
C SER A 38 -41.91 31.68 23.35
N GLU A 39 -41.37 30.89 24.27
CA GLU A 39 -40.02 31.12 24.82
C GLU A 39 -38.93 30.98 23.76
N ILE A 40 -39.09 30.06 22.80
CA ILE A 40 -38.20 29.95 21.63
C ILE A 40 -38.29 31.22 20.77
N ALA A 41 -39.49 31.73 20.49
CA ALA A 41 -39.65 32.97 19.72
C ALA A 41 -39.04 34.19 20.42
N ASP A 42 -39.17 34.25 21.76
CA ASP A 42 -38.67 35.38 22.56
C ASP A 42 -37.15 35.33 22.76
N GLY A 43 -36.56 34.13 22.71
CA GLY A 43 -35.12 33.88 22.89
C GLY A 43 -34.32 33.70 21.60
N SER A 44 -34.94 33.83 20.42
CA SER A 44 -34.28 33.66 19.11
C SER A 44 -34.70 34.74 18.10
N GLU A 45 -34.07 34.77 16.93
CA GLU A 45 -34.45 35.68 15.84
C GLU A 45 -35.59 35.11 14.97
N ILE A 46 -36.20 34.01 15.42
CA ILE A 46 -37.21 33.27 14.65
C ILE A 46 -38.56 33.99 14.74
N PRO A 47 -39.17 34.41 13.62
CA PRO A 47 -40.49 35.00 13.64
C PRO A 47 -41.52 34.04 14.26
N GLN A 48 -42.34 34.54 15.18
CA GLN A 48 -43.30 33.73 15.94
C GLN A 48 -44.23 32.82 15.09
N PRO A 49 -44.67 33.22 13.87
CA PRO A 49 -45.43 32.32 13.00
C PRO A 49 -44.65 31.09 12.51
N ARG A 50 -43.31 31.16 12.46
CA ARG A 50 -42.43 30.11 11.93
C ARG A 50 -41.96 29.12 12.99
N VAL A 51 -42.03 29.46 14.28
CA VAL A 51 -41.48 28.61 15.35
C VAL A 51 -42.12 27.23 15.35
N TYR A 52 -43.44 27.13 15.14
CA TYR A 52 -44.13 25.85 15.11
C TYR A 52 -43.67 24.95 13.95
N ASP A 53 -43.40 25.52 12.78
CA ASP A 53 -42.93 24.78 11.61
C ASP A 53 -41.47 24.33 11.84
N THR A 54 -40.65 25.21 12.42
CA THR A 54 -39.25 24.91 12.77
C THR A 54 -39.14 23.76 13.78
N VAL A 55 -39.88 23.81 14.90
CA VAL A 55 -39.80 22.76 15.93
C VAL A 55 -40.43 21.44 15.47
N ARG A 56 -41.40 21.48 14.55
CA ARG A 56 -41.91 20.27 13.88
C ARG A 56 -40.86 19.64 12.99
N SER A 57 -40.18 20.43 12.16
CA SER A 57 -39.08 19.93 11.32
C SER A 57 -37.96 19.32 12.17
N LEU A 58 -37.58 19.97 13.29
CA LEU A 58 -36.61 19.40 14.23
C LEU A 58 -37.11 18.09 14.87
N SER A 59 -38.41 17.98 15.17
CA SER A 59 -39.02 16.77 15.72
C SER A 59 -39.10 15.63 14.70
N ASP A 60 -39.43 15.93 13.44
CA ASP A 60 -39.44 14.96 12.34
C ASP A 60 -38.04 14.40 12.09
N ARG A 61 -37.03 15.22 12.34
CA ARG A 61 -35.62 14.84 12.35
C ARG A 61 -35.16 14.32 13.71
N GLY A 62 -36.03 14.01 14.67
CA GLY A 62 -35.68 13.43 15.97
C GLY A 62 -34.62 14.19 16.79
N LEU A 63 -34.49 15.50 16.60
CA LEU A 63 -33.57 16.36 17.36
C LEU A 63 -34.24 16.92 18.62
N VAL A 64 -35.57 17.03 18.61
CA VAL A 64 -36.38 17.46 19.75
C VAL A 64 -37.63 16.59 19.88
N GLU A 65 -38.18 16.50 21.09
CA GLU A 65 -39.47 15.86 21.38
C GLU A 65 -40.54 16.93 21.60
N LEU A 66 -41.67 16.82 20.91
CA LEU A 66 -42.84 17.68 21.15
C LEU A 66 -43.76 17.00 22.17
N ARG A 67 -43.98 17.64 23.31
CA ARG A 67 -44.91 17.17 24.34
C ARG A 67 -46.25 17.88 24.25
N GLU A 68 -47.32 17.10 24.21
CA GLU A 68 -48.71 17.57 24.16
C GLU A 68 -49.16 18.18 25.50
N SER A 69 -48.57 19.30 25.88
CA SER A 69 -48.97 20.13 27.04
C SER A 69 -49.63 21.44 26.60
N ARG A 70 -50.20 22.19 27.55
CA ARG A 70 -50.73 23.54 27.31
C ARG A 70 -50.00 24.53 28.21
N PRO A 71 -49.09 25.37 27.69
CA PRO A 71 -48.61 25.44 26.30
C PRO A 71 -47.75 24.22 25.88
N MET A 72 -47.61 24.01 24.56
CA MET A 72 -46.80 22.92 23.97
C MET A 72 -45.33 23.08 24.40
N LYS A 73 -44.73 21.99 24.87
CA LYS A 73 -43.32 21.96 25.28
C LYS A 73 -42.47 21.25 24.22
N VAL A 74 -41.29 21.79 24.00
CA VAL A 74 -40.24 21.28 23.12
C VAL A 74 -39.07 20.89 24.01
N VAL A 75 -38.69 19.61 23.97
CA VAL A 75 -37.66 19.04 24.86
C VAL A 75 -36.48 18.59 24.00
N ALA A 76 -35.26 18.90 24.42
CA ALA A 76 -34.07 18.42 23.73
C ALA A 76 -33.96 16.90 23.81
N VAL A 77 -33.64 16.25 22.69
CA VAL A 77 -33.18 14.86 22.69
C VAL A 77 -31.68 14.87 22.99
N ASN A 78 -31.20 13.89 23.77
CA ASN A 78 -29.77 13.75 24.04
C ASN A 78 -29.01 13.63 22.69
N PRO A 79 -27.94 14.41 22.45
CA PRO A 79 -27.16 14.32 21.22
C PRO A 79 -26.67 12.91 20.90
N ASP A 80 -26.33 12.10 21.90
CA ASP A 80 -25.90 10.71 21.67
C ASP A 80 -27.04 9.87 21.08
N ASP A 81 -28.27 10.05 21.57
CA ASP A 81 -29.46 9.38 21.04
C ASP A 81 -29.89 9.98 19.69
N ALA A 82 -29.73 11.29 19.52
CA ALA A 82 -30.11 12.01 18.30
C ALA A 82 -29.12 11.79 17.15
N PHE A 83 -27.85 11.47 17.41
CA PHE A 83 -26.83 11.32 16.37
C PHE A 83 -26.16 9.95 16.35
N GLY A 84 -26.39 9.06 17.32
CA GLY A 84 -25.77 7.73 17.37
C GLY A 84 -25.97 6.91 16.10
N ASP A 85 -27.21 6.82 15.61
CA ASP A 85 -27.54 6.11 14.37
C ASP A 85 -26.90 6.74 13.12
N VAL A 86 -26.71 8.06 13.13
CA VAL A 86 -26.11 8.82 12.03
C VAL A 86 -24.59 8.71 12.05
N GLN A 87 -23.97 8.68 13.24
CA GLN A 87 -22.55 8.39 13.40
C GLN A 87 -22.24 7.00 12.85
N GLN A 88 -23.00 5.98 13.26
CA GLN A 88 -22.83 4.63 12.73
C GLN A 88 -23.11 4.54 11.22
N SER A 89 -24.19 5.19 10.74
CA SER A 89 -24.48 5.25 9.30
C SER A 89 -23.39 5.97 8.50
N LEU A 90 -22.73 6.98 9.08
CA LEU A 90 -21.63 7.70 8.46
C LEU A 90 -20.37 6.84 8.42
N ASP A 91 -20.06 6.13 9.51
CA ASP A 91 -18.93 5.18 9.56
C ASP A 91 -19.11 4.05 8.54
N ASP A 92 -20.32 3.49 8.45
CA ASP A 92 -20.69 2.47 7.46
C ASP A 92 -20.61 3.03 6.04
N LEU A 93 -21.10 4.25 5.81
CA LEU A 93 -21.03 4.93 4.53
C LEU A 93 -19.59 5.16 4.08
N VAL A 94 -18.74 5.67 4.98
CA VAL A 94 -17.32 5.89 4.72
C VAL A 94 -16.65 4.56 4.39
N SER A 95 -16.92 3.51 5.15
CA SER A 95 -16.39 2.16 4.92
C SER A 95 -16.83 1.60 3.55
N GLU A 96 -18.10 1.77 3.16
CA GLU A 96 -18.61 1.25 1.89
C GLU A 96 -18.10 2.07 0.67
N LEU A 97 -17.96 3.39 0.83
CA LEU A 97 -17.31 4.25 -0.16
C LEU A 97 -15.82 3.92 -0.30
N GLU A 98 -15.13 3.67 0.81
CA GLU A 98 -13.73 3.25 0.84
C GLU A 98 -13.57 1.88 0.17
N ALA A 99 -14.46 0.93 0.43
CA ALA A 99 -14.47 -0.36 -0.25
C ALA A 99 -14.66 -0.22 -1.77
N ARG A 100 -15.57 0.65 -2.22
CA ARG A 100 -15.77 0.92 -3.67
C ARG A 100 -14.64 1.70 -4.31
N TYR A 101 -14.00 2.59 -3.55
CA TYR A 101 -12.83 3.34 -3.99
C TYR A 101 -11.58 2.45 -4.08
N THR A 102 -11.50 1.46 -3.20
CA THR A 102 -10.40 0.49 -3.08
C THR A 102 -10.57 -0.69 -4.03
N ALA A 103 -11.80 -0.97 -4.48
CA ALA A 103 -12.06 -2.01 -5.46
C ALA A 103 -11.15 -1.81 -6.70
N PRO A 104 -10.32 -2.81 -7.06
CA PRO A 104 -9.46 -2.72 -8.22
C PRO A 104 -10.27 -2.32 -9.45
N ALA A 105 -9.75 -1.36 -10.22
CA ALA A 105 -10.36 -0.91 -11.46
C ALA A 105 -10.21 -1.98 -12.56
N ARG A 106 -10.81 -3.18 -12.36
CA ARG A 106 -10.67 -4.38 -13.20
C ARG A 106 -9.21 -4.85 -13.33
N ASP A 107 -9.01 -6.17 -13.29
CA ASP A 107 -7.74 -6.86 -13.57
C ASP A 107 -7.18 -6.67 -15.01
N THR A 108 -7.57 -5.61 -15.73
CA THR A 108 -7.30 -5.43 -17.17
C THR A 108 -6.39 -4.26 -17.53
N GLU A 109 -6.10 -3.32 -16.63
CA GLU A 109 -5.11 -2.27 -16.90
C GLU A 109 -3.77 -2.61 -16.26
N ALA A 110 -2.80 -3.03 -17.08
CA ALA A 110 -1.42 -3.30 -16.67
C ALA A 110 -0.74 -2.06 -16.05
N VAL A 111 -1.29 -0.86 -16.29
CA VAL A 111 -0.79 0.42 -15.77
C VAL A 111 -1.96 1.30 -15.33
N SER A 112 -1.90 1.85 -14.12
CA SER A 112 -2.90 2.81 -13.62
C SER A 112 -2.24 4.09 -13.10
N LEU A 113 -2.83 5.26 -13.38
CA LEU A 113 -2.42 6.54 -12.78
C LEU A 113 -3.27 6.86 -11.56
N VAL A 114 -2.62 7.21 -10.46
CA VAL A 114 -3.27 7.59 -9.20
C VAL A 114 -2.82 8.98 -8.76
N LYS A 115 -3.77 9.81 -8.34
CA LYS A 115 -3.50 11.19 -7.89
C LYS A 115 -3.69 11.39 -6.40
N SER A 116 -4.41 10.48 -5.73
CA SER A 116 -4.67 10.59 -4.32
C SER A 116 -3.55 9.98 -3.50
N ARG A 117 -3.10 10.71 -2.49
CA ARG A 117 -2.17 10.22 -1.47
C ARG A 117 -2.70 8.95 -0.78
N SER A 118 -3.99 8.89 -0.45
CA SER A 118 -4.57 7.70 0.20
C SER A 118 -4.45 6.45 -0.67
N THR A 119 -4.68 6.58 -1.98
CA THR A 119 -4.49 5.48 -2.93
C THR A 119 -3.04 5.04 -3.00
N ILE A 120 -2.09 5.98 -3.12
CA ILE A 120 -0.66 5.63 -3.17
C ILE A 120 -0.24 4.85 -1.92
N LEU A 121 -0.65 5.31 -0.74
CA LEU A 121 -0.35 4.62 0.52
C LEU A 121 -0.93 3.21 0.56
N ARG A 122 -2.18 3.06 0.13
CA ARG A 122 -2.86 1.76 0.06
C ARG A 122 -2.15 0.79 -0.88
N TYR A 123 -1.70 1.24 -2.05
CA TYR A 123 -0.97 0.38 -2.97
C TYR A 123 0.40 -0.02 -2.43
N ILE A 124 1.09 0.85 -1.68
CA ILE A 124 2.34 0.46 -1.01
C ILE A 124 2.08 -0.64 0.02
N GLU A 125 1.03 -0.49 0.82
CA GLU A 125 0.57 -1.50 1.79
C GLU A 125 0.29 -2.84 1.10
N GLU A 126 -0.52 -2.82 0.04
CA GLU A 126 -0.88 -4.01 -0.75
C GLU A 126 0.34 -4.68 -1.40
N ILE A 127 1.31 -3.90 -1.89
CA ILE A 127 2.58 -4.42 -2.42
C ILE A 127 3.40 -5.10 -1.32
N ILE A 128 3.45 -4.54 -0.10
CA ILE A 128 4.19 -5.14 1.01
C ILE A 128 3.51 -6.43 1.46
N GLU A 129 2.18 -6.43 1.62
CA GLU A 129 1.40 -7.59 2.09
C GLU A 129 1.37 -8.75 1.08
N SER A 130 1.38 -8.44 -0.22
CA SER A 130 1.30 -9.46 -1.27
C SER A 130 2.63 -10.09 -1.65
N ALA A 131 3.74 -9.60 -1.12
CA ALA A 131 5.06 -10.08 -1.47
C ALA A 131 5.34 -11.47 -0.89
N GLU A 132 5.79 -12.39 -1.73
CA GLU A 132 6.05 -13.78 -1.37
C GLU A 132 7.53 -14.02 -1.07
N TYR A 133 8.46 -13.35 -1.77
CA TYR A 133 9.88 -13.66 -1.62
C TYR A 133 10.83 -12.46 -1.69
N GLU A 134 10.46 -11.37 -2.37
CA GLU A 134 11.25 -10.15 -2.34
C GLU A 134 10.46 -8.84 -2.47
N ILE A 135 10.95 -7.81 -1.79
CA ILE A 135 10.49 -6.45 -1.88
C ILE A 135 11.69 -5.50 -2.06
N VAL A 136 11.53 -4.54 -2.95
CA VAL A 136 12.41 -3.40 -3.12
C VAL A 136 11.65 -2.10 -2.82
N LEU A 137 12.17 -1.26 -1.92
CA LEU A 137 11.47 -0.08 -1.41
C LEU A 137 12.34 1.18 -1.43
N SER A 138 11.75 2.30 -1.83
CA SER A 138 12.25 3.64 -1.52
C SER A 138 11.19 4.38 -0.74
N LEU A 139 11.43 4.61 0.55
CA LEU A 139 10.47 5.21 1.47
C LEU A 139 11.01 6.50 2.09
N THR A 140 10.10 7.39 2.45
CA THR A 140 10.45 8.48 3.37
C THR A 140 10.48 7.98 4.81
N PRO A 141 11.18 8.67 5.74
CA PRO A 141 11.17 8.31 7.16
C PRO A 141 9.76 8.22 7.77
N GLU A 142 8.82 9.03 7.30
CA GLU A 142 7.42 8.97 7.73
C GLU A 142 6.73 7.69 7.24
N LEU A 143 6.97 7.29 5.99
CA LEU A 143 6.44 6.04 5.45
C LEU A 143 7.08 4.81 6.08
N LEU A 144 8.40 4.84 6.34
CA LEU A 144 9.09 3.77 7.06
C LEU A 144 8.46 3.53 8.43
N ARG A 145 8.13 4.60 9.16
CA ARG A 145 7.43 4.47 10.45
C ARG A 145 6.01 3.93 10.30
N ARG A 146 5.30 4.33 9.24
CA ARG A 146 3.93 3.88 8.96
C ARG A 146 3.88 2.38 8.69
N PHE A 147 4.75 1.88 7.81
CA PHE A 147 4.74 0.48 7.37
C PHE A 147 5.69 -0.40 8.19
N ARG A 148 6.11 0.03 9.37
CA ARG A 148 7.13 -0.67 10.18
C ARG A 148 6.69 -2.10 10.49
N ASP A 149 5.45 -2.25 10.94
CA ASP A 149 4.93 -3.54 11.41
C ASP A 149 4.64 -4.49 10.24
N ASP A 150 4.20 -3.95 9.10
CA ASP A 150 3.99 -4.71 7.86
C ASP A 150 5.32 -5.25 7.31
N LEU A 151 6.36 -4.40 7.31
CA LEU A 151 7.71 -4.80 6.90
C LEU A 151 8.32 -5.83 7.84
N ALA A 152 8.12 -5.69 9.15
CA ALA A 152 8.58 -6.68 10.13
C ALA A 152 7.89 -8.03 9.90
N THR A 153 6.59 -8.01 9.62
CA THR A 153 5.81 -9.22 9.29
C THR A 153 6.34 -9.89 8.02
N ALA A 154 6.64 -9.11 6.97
CA ALA A 154 7.22 -9.63 5.73
C ALA A 154 8.62 -10.24 5.96
N ILE A 155 9.48 -9.59 6.76
CA ILE A 155 10.79 -10.14 7.15
C ILE A 155 10.63 -11.46 7.90
N ASP A 156 9.68 -11.54 8.83
CA ASP A 156 9.40 -12.74 9.62
C ASP A 156 8.83 -13.88 8.78
N ALA A 157 8.09 -13.55 7.71
CA ALA A 157 7.63 -14.50 6.70
C ALA A 157 8.75 -14.97 5.74
N GLY A 158 9.96 -14.37 5.81
CA GLY A 158 11.10 -14.76 4.98
C GLY A 158 11.24 -13.97 3.67
N VAL A 159 10.52 -12.86 3.52
CA VAL A 159 10.63 -11.97 2.36
C VAL A 159 11.96 -11.19 2.44
N SER A 160 12.70 -11.12 1.33
CA SER A 160 13.89 -10.27 1.23
C SER A 160 13.48 -8.82 1.11
N ILE A 161 14.04 -7.91 1.88
CA ILE A 161 13.69 -6.49 1.74
C ILE A 161 14.95 -5.64 1.56
N ASP A 162 15.01 -4.96 0.40
CA ASP A 162 15.95 -3.87 0.15
C ASP A 162 15.26 -2.54 0.40
N LEU A 163 15.61 -1.91 1.53
CA LEU A 163 15.02 -0.66 1.96
C LEU A 163 15.95 0.51 1.69
N LEU A 164 15.48 1.45 0.88
CA LEU A 164 16.10 2.76 0.71
C LEU A 164 15.31 3.82 1.48
N VAL A 165 15.98 4.58 2.34
CA VAL A 165 15.38 5.68 3.10
C VAL A 165 15.82 7.02 2.53
N THR A 166 14.86 7.90 2.26
CA THR A 166 15.14 9.20 1.64
C THR A 166 14.21 10.33 2.13
N PRO A 167 14.73 11.56 2.38
CA PRO A 167 16.13 11.93 2.30
C PRO A 167 16.92 11.40 3.51
N GLY A 168 18.18 11.02 3.27
CA GLY A 168 19.06 10.42 4.27
C GLY A 168 19.30 11.32 5.50
N SER A 169 19.22 12.64 5.35
CA SER A 169 19.33 13.60 6.47
C SER A 169 18.18 13.49 7.49
N ARG A 170 17.09 12.79 7.14
CA ARG A 170 15.94 12.55 8.02
C ARG A 170 15.76 11.06 8.35
N ALA A 171 16.63 10.19 7.83
CA ALA A 171 16.59 8.78 8.16
C ALA A 171 16.83 8.59 9.67
N PRO A 172 16.10 7.68 10.34
CA PRO A 172 16.39 7.30 11.72
C PRO A 172 17.87 6.92 11.90
N ASP A 173 18.47 7.32 13.02
CA ASP A 173 19.86 6.98 13.30
C ASP A 173 19.99 5.47 13.55
N PRO A 174 20.90 4.73 12.86
CA PRO A 174 21.06 3.29 13.03
C PRO A 174 21.39 2.83 14.45
N SER A 175 21.92 3.70 15.31
CA SER A 175 22.14 3.39 16.74
C SER A 175 20.86 3.35 17.57
N SER A 176 19.77 3.91 17.05
CA SER A 176 18.48 4.07 17.74
C SER A 176 17.32 3.35 17.06
N PHE A 177 17.50 2.96 15.80
CA PHE A 177 16.49 2.28 15.01
C PHE A 177 17.09 0.99 14.44
N ASP A 178 16.51 -0.14 14.81
CA ASP A 178 16.90 -1.44 14.27
C ASP A 178 16.31 -1.62 12.86
N TYR A 179 17.12 -1.31 11.86
CA TYR A 179 16.75 -1.50 10.47
C TYR A 179 16.62 -2.97 10.08
N LEU A 180 17.28 -3.89 10.79
CA LEU A 180 17.28 -5.30 10.44
C LEU A 180 16.01 -6.03 10.91
N GLU A 181 15.19 -5.38 11.74
CA GLU A 181 13.84 -5.82 12.08
C GLU A 181 12.86 -5.64 10.90
N VAL A 182 13.13 -4.69 10.00
CA VAL A 182 12.22 -4.30 8.91
C VAL A 182 12.83 -4.45 7.52
N ALA A 183 14.12 -4.79 7.42
CA ALA A 183 14.82 -4.93 6.15
C ALA A 183 15.94 -5.97 6.21
N THR A 184 16.23 -6.61 5.08
CA THR A 184 17.44 -7.43 4.93
C THR A 184 18.67 -6.54 4.75
N VAL A 185 18.53 -5.47 3.98
CA VAL A 185 19.53 -4.43 3.79
C VAL A 185 18.83 -3.08 3.77
N ALA A 186 19.36 -2.13 4.54
CA ALA A 186 18.88 -0.75 4.56
C ALA A 186 19.98 0.22 4.11
N ARG A 187 19.61 1.17 3.24
CA ARG A 187 20.48 2.25 2.75
C ARG A 187 19.80 3.60 2.88
N ALA A 188 20.58 4.67 2.94
CA ALA A 188 20.10 6.05 2.91
C ALA A 188 20.58 6.76 1.65
N ARG A 189 19.69 7.58 1.06
CA ARG A 189 20.05 8.45 -0.07
C ARG A 189 19.80 9.91 0.25
N ARG A 190 20.80 10.76 0.00
CA ARG A 190 20.78 12.17 0.44
C ARG A 190 19.70 13.03 -0.23
N GLY A 191 19.37 12.77 -1.50
CA GLY A 191 18.54 13.67 -2.33
C GLY A 191 17.04 13.63 -2.01
N ILE A 192 16.44 14.79 -1.72
CA ILE A 192 14.99 14.94 -1.47
C ILE A 192 14.12 14.68 -2.70
N THR A 193 14.71 14.66 -3.90
CA THR A 193 14.00 14.35 -5.15
C THR A 193 13.88 12.85 -5.42
N THR A 194 14.45 12.00 -4.56
CA THR A 194 14.37 10.54 -4.71
C THR A 194 12.91 10.11 -4.58
N PRO A 195 12.33 9.42 -5.59
CA PRO A 195 10.93 9.05 -5.58
C PRO A 195 10.63 8.03 -4.48
N VAL A 196 9.34 7.94 -4.13
CA VAL A 196 8.80 6.82 -3.35
C VAL A 196 8.42 5.73 -4.34
N LEU A 197 8.88 4.50 -4.10
CA LEU A 197 8.51 3.36 -4.91
C LEU A 197 8.50 2.09 -4.06
N ALA A 198 7.74 1.11 -4.51
CA ALA A 198 7.73 -0.24 -3.97
C ALA A 198 7.63 -1.23 -5.15
N VAL A 199 8.35 -2.35 -5.08
CA VAL A 199 8.23 -3.46 -6.02
C VAL A 199 8.23 -4.76 -5.24
N ALA A 200 7.19 -5.56 -5.38
CA ALA A 200 7.12 -6.93 -4.88
C ALA A 200 7.32 -7.91 -6.04
N ASP A 201 8.18 -8.91 -5.81
CA ASP A 201 8.33 -10.10 -6.65
C ASP A 201 8.57 -9.76 -8.14
N GLY A 202 9.22 -8.63 -8.39
CA GLY A 202 9.55 -8.10 -9.72
C GLY A 202 8.37 -7.63 -10.59
N ASN A 203 7.11 -7.87 -10.19
CA ASN A 203 5.96 -7.70 -11.08
C ASN A 203 4.88 -6.74 -10.54
N TYR A 204 4.77 -6.53 -9.23
CA TYR A 204 3.79 -5.59 -8.68
C TYR A 204 4.52 -4.36 -8.16
N SER A 205 4.29 -3.20 -8.79
CA SER A 205 5.06 -2.01 -8.45
C SER A 205 4.28 -0.71 -8.46
N ILE A 206 4.77 0.24 -7.68
CA ILE A 206 4.33 1.62 -7.67
C ILE A 206 5.52 2.56 -7.77
N TYR A 207 5.36 3.65 -8.52
CA TYR A 207 6.28 4.78 -8.58
C TYR A 207 5.52 6.06 -8.29
N ALA A 208 5.98 6.86 -7.32
CA ALA A 208 5.42 8.16 -6.99
C ALA A 208 6.53 9.18 -6.68
N THR A 209 6.38 10.41 -7.16
CA THR A 209 7.27 11.50 -6.72
C THR A 209 7.01 11.82 -5.24
N GLN A 210 8.02 12.25 -4.47
CA GLN A 210 7.78 12.62 -3.05
C GLN A 210 6.70 13.70 -2.89
N ASP A 211 6.59 14.62 -3.84
CA ASP A 211 5.59 15.68 -3.79
C ASP A 211 4.18 15.18 -4.15
N ALA A 212 4.01 14.00 -4.78
CA ALA A 212 2.69 13.38 -4.95
C ALA A 212 2.10 12.88 -3.60
N LEU A 213 2.93 12.80 -2.56
CA LEU A 213 2.50 12.53 -1.18
C LEU A 213 2.28 13.80 -0.37
N ARG A 214 2.58 14.97 -0.95
CA ARG A 214 2.20 16.29 -0.45
C ARG A 214 0.97 16.71 -1.24
N ASP A 215 0.10 17.53 -0.65
CA ASP A 215 -1.26 17.82 -1.14
C ASP A 215 -1.30 18.71 -2.42
N ASP A 216 -0.40 18.45 -3.37
CA ASP A 216 -0.10 19.27 -4.53
C ASP A 216 -0.72 18.66 -5.80
N ARG A 217 -1.55 19.44 -6.49
CA ARG A 217 -2.59 18.94 -7.41
C ARG A 217 -2.08 18.46 -8.77
N ASP A 218 -0.78 18.63 -9.06
CA ASP A 218 -0.21 18.41 -10.39
C ASP A 218 0.60 17.10 -10.53
N ARG A 219 0.62 16.22 -9.51
CA ARG A 219 1.45 15.01 -9.56
C ARG A 219 0.67 13.72 -9.36
N TYR A 220 1.22 12.65 -9.93
CA TYR A 220 0.61 11.32 -10.00
C TYR A 220 1.61 10.25 -9.56
N GLY A 221 1.10 9.19 -8.97
CA GLY A 221 1.74 7.89 -8.91
C GLY A 221 1.34 7.04 -10.12
N VAL A 222 2.23 6.17 -10.55
CA VAL A 222 2.00 5.16 -11.58
C VAL A 222 2.11 3.80 -10.92
N ILE A 223 1.12 2.95 -11.13
CA ILE A 223 1.08 1.59 -10.63
C ILE A 223 1.17 0.65 -11.82
N PHE A 224 1.99 -0.38 -11.69
CA PHE A 224 2.06 -1.50 -12.62
C PHE A 224 1.52 -2.74 -11.91
N ASN A 225 0.30 -3.15 -12.27
CA ASN A 225 -0.40 -4.26 -11.63
C ASN A 225 0.10 -5.59 -12.19
N ARG A 226 0.91 -6.33 -11.41
CA ARG A 226 1.38 -7.69 -11.72
C ARG A 226 1.81 -7.85 -13.19
N SER A 227 2.67 -6.92 -13.61
CA SER A 227 3.09 -6.74 -14.98
C SER A 227 4.60 -6.93 -15.11
N ALA A 228 5.05 -7.46 -16.25
CA ALA A 228 6.48 -7.49 -16.59
C ALA A 228 7.15 -6.10 -16.56
N LEU A 229 6.36 -5.01 -16.58
CA LEU A 229 6.85 -3.64 -16.44
C LEU A 229 7.41 -3.33 -15.04
N GLY A 230 7.10 -4.11 -14.00
CA GLY A 230 7.70 -3.98 -12.67
C GLY A 230 9.24 -4.10 -12.68
N PHE A 231 9.77 -4.85 -13.65
CA PHE A 231 11.21 -4.93 -13.92
C PHE A 231 11.83 -3.56 -14.21
N LEU A 232 11.13 -2.65 -14.91
CA LEU A 232 11.66 -1.31 -15.21
C LEU A 232 11.85 -0.48 -13.94
N VAL A 233 10.90 -0.58 -13.00
CA VAL A 233 10.97 0.10 -11.71
C VAL A 233 12.11 -0.48 -10.86
N SER A 234 12.24 -1.80 -10.86
CA SER A 234 13.33 -2.51 -10.17
C SER A 234 14.71 -2.15 -10.73
N GLY A 235 14.83 -2.10 -12.07
CA GLY A 235 16.06 -1.69 -12.75
C GLY A 235 16.44 -0.25 -12.43
N PHE A 236 15.47 0.67 -12.48
CA PHE A 236 15.69 2.06 -12.06
C PHE A 236 16.14 2.16 -10.59
N PHE A 237 15.50 1.41 -9.69
CA PHE A 237 15.90 1.35 -8.30
C PHE A 237 17.35 0.89 -8.15
N GLY A 238 17.71 -0.26 -8.72
CA GLY A 238 19.05 -0.83 -8.62
C GLY A 238 20.12 0.11 -9.14
N THR A 239 19.99 0.51 -10.40
CA THR A 239 21.03 1.23 -11.13
C THR A 239 21.14 2.70 -10.75
N VAL A 240 20.06 3.37 -10.36
CA VAL A 240 20.09 4.82 -10.07
C VAL A 240 20.02 5.12 -8.58
N LEU A 241 19.12 4.43 -7.85
CA LEU A 241 18.85 4.78 -6.46
C LEU A 241 19.76 4.03 -5.49
N TRP A 242 19.85 2.72 -5.64
CA TRP A 242 20.55 1.81 -4.74
C TRP A 242 22.06 1.89 -4.85
N SER A 243 22.58 1.94 -6.09
CA SER A 243 24.01 2.08 -6.39
C SER A 243 24.62 3.39 -5.87
N THR A 244 23.81 4.44 -5.68
CA THR A 244 24.24 5.78 -5.23
C THR A 244 23.91 6.07 -3.76
N ALA A 245 23.57 5.05 -2.97
CA ALA A 245 23.16 5.17 -1.58
C ALA A 245 24.23 4.65 -0.59
N GLU A 246 24.18 5.16 0.64
CA GLU A 246 25.08 4.77 1.73
C GLU A 246 24.41 3.69 2.61
N THR A 247 25.15 2.64 2.99
CA THR A 247 24.64 1.57 3.85
C THR A 247 24.31 2.09 5.26
N LEU A 248 23.10 1.81 5.73
CA LEU A 248 22.65 2.03 7.11
C LEU A 248 22.78 0.76 7.94
N ALA A 249 22.34 -0.36 7.38
CA ALA A 249 22.43 -1.68 7.98
C ALA A 249 22.46 -2.75 6.89
N GLU A 250 23.18 -3.83 7.14
CA GLU A 250 23.27 -5.01 6.27
C GLU A 250 23.39 -6.27 7.13
N ASP A 251 23.39 -7.43 6.49
CA ASP A 251 23.42 -8.74 7.16
C ASP A 251 22.22 -9.01 8.09
N GLY A 252 21.02 -8.61 7.67
CA GLY A 252 19.75 -8.93 8.34
C GLY A 252 19.47 -10.44 8.47
N LYS A 253 18.28 -10.80 9.00
CA LYS A 253 17.90 -12.21 9.26
C LYS A 253 18.27 -13.12 8.08
N ARG A 254 19.20 -14.05 8.32
CA ARG A 254 19.65 -15.02 7.32
C ARG A 254 18.53 -16.03 7.07
N ARG A 255 18.11 -16.13 5.81
CA ARG A 255 17.03 -17.03 5.39
C ARG A 255 17.56 -18.45 5.14
N PRO A 256 16.81 -19.52 5.43
CA PRO A 256 17.21 -20.85 4.99
C PRO A 256 17.15 -20.94 3.46
N PHE A 257 17.80 -21.96 2.89
CA PHE A 257 17.52 -22.43 1.53
C PHE A 257 16.56 -23.63 1.63
N PRO A 258 15.70 -23.89 0.63
CA PRO A 258 15.62 -23.23 -0.67
C PRO A 258 15.04 -21.80 -0.65
N ARG A 259 15.40 -20.97 -1.64
CA ARG A 259 14.95 -19.57 -1.77
C ARG A 259 14.49 -19.25 -3.19
N ARG A 260 13.46 -18.43 -3.32
CA ARG A 260 12.90 -17.95 -4.60
C ARG A 260 13.33 -16.51 -4.89
N TYR A 261 13.57 -16.19 -6.16
CA TYR A 261 14.05 -14.89 -6.64
C TYR A 261 13.37 -14.51 -7.95
N ALA A 262 13.00 -13.23 -8.09
CA ALA A 262 12.56 -12.67 -9.38
C ALA A 262 13.70 -12.03 -10.18
N SER A 263 14.88 -11.88 -9.59
CA SER A 263 16.03 -11.23 -10.23
C SER A 263 17.28 -12.10 -10.16
N ILE A 264 17.82 -12.41 -11.34
CA ILE A 264 19.09 -13.13 -11.50
C ILE A 264 20.23 -12.50 -10.70
N ARG A 265 20.24 -11.16 -10.58
CA ARG A 265 21.29 -10.42 -9.87
C ARG A 265 21.31 -10.77 -8.39
N ARG A 266 20.13 -10.97 -7.78
CA ARG A 266 20.02 -11.36 -6.36
C ARG A 266 20.46 -12.80 -6.17
N ALA A 267 20.02 -13.71 -7.03
CA ALA A 267 20.42 -15.11 -7.02
C ALA A 267 21.96 -15.24 -7.12
N VAL A 268 22.58 -14.56 -8.09
CA VAL A 268 24.04 -14.53 -8.26
C VAL A 268 24.75 -13.96 -7.04
N LYS A 269 24.22 -12.89 -6.43
CA LYS A 269 24.80 -12.31 -5.21
C LYS A 269 24.80 -13.33 -4.06
N ASP A 270 23.70 -14.05 -3.84
CA ASP A 270 23.64 -15.08 -2.81
C ASP A 270 24.61 -16.22 -3.10
N VAL A 271 24.67 -16.74 -4.33
CA VAL A 271 25.63 -17.79 -4.70
C VAL A 271 27.08 -17.36 -4.45
N ARG A 272 27.42 -16.08 -4.64
CA ARG A 272 28.77 -15.56 -4.37
C ARG A 272 29.09 -15.34 -2.90
N VAL A 273 28.08 -15.00 -2.08
CA VAL A 273 28.26 -14.74 -0.65
C VAL A 273 28.38 -16.04 0.15
N PHE A 274 27.72 -17.09 -0.32
CA PHE A 274 27.55 -18.33 0.43
C PHE A 274 28.42 -19.46 -0.16
N ASP A 275 29.35 -20.01 0.63
CA ASP A 275 30.24 -21.11 0.18
C ASP A 275 29.50 -22.43 -0.06
N GLY A 276 30.02 -23.28 -0.96
CA GLY A 276 29.51 -24.64 -1.21
C GLY A 276 28.62 -24.74 -2.47
N PRO A 277 28.21 -25.96 -2.86
CA PRO A 277 27.43 -26.17 -4.07
C PRO A 277 26.06 -25.51 -3.96
N PHE A 278 25.50 -25.17 -5.12
CA PHE A 278 24.16 -24.67 -5.28
C PHE A 278 23.49 -25.41 -6.43
N TYR A 279 22.19 -25.62 -6.28
CA TYR A 279 21.34 -26.19 -7.31
C TYR A 279 20.25 -25.18 -7.64
N ALA A 280 19.78 -25.16 -8.87
CA ALA A 280 18.71 -24.27 -9.29
C ALA A 280 17.59 -25.03 -9.98
N SER A 281 16.37 -24.52 -9.80
CA SER A 281 15.23 -24.78 -10.68
C SER A 281 14.74 -23.45 -11.22
N ILE A 282 14.72 -23.31 -12.55
CA ILE A 282 14.48 -22.05 -13.24
C ILE A 282 13.24 -22.19 -14.10
N THR A 283 12.30 -21.27 -13.93
CA THR A 283 11.19 -21.05 -14.86
C THR A 283 11.58 -19.91 -15.78
N GLY A 284 11.54 -20.13 -17.09
CA GLY A 284 11.99 -19.11 -18.02
C GLY A 284 11.49 -19.32 -19.44
N ARG A 285 12.19 -18.69 -20.36
CA ARG A 285 11.98 -18.83 -21.80
C ARG A 285 13.31 -19.03 -22.51
N ASP A 286 13.32 -19.89 -23.51
CA ASP A 286 14.41 -19.97 -24.46
C ASP A 286 14.52 -18.64 -25.23
N ILE A 287 15.71 -18.07 -25.34
CA ILE A 287 15.88 -16.71 -25.86
C ILE A 287 15.65 -16.59 -27.38
N GLU A 288 15.83 -17.67 -28.15
CA GLU A 288 15.72 -17.66 -29.60
C GLU A 288 14.29 -17.97 -30.06
N SER A 289 13.69 -19.01 -29.49
CA SER A 289 12.34 -19.48 -29.81
C SER A 289 11.25 -18.75 -29.04
N GLY A 290 11.55 -18.29 -27.81
CA GLY A 290 10.58 -17.74 -26.87
C GLY A 290 9.70 -18.77 -26.18
N ASP A 291 9.95 -20.07 -26.40
CA ASP A 291 9.18 -21.16 -25.80
C ASP A 291 9.41 -21.22 -24.28
N PRO A 292 8.36 -21.47 -23.48
CA PRO A 292 8.52 -21.63 -22.04
C PRO A 292 9.34 -22.88 -21.72
N VAL A 293 10.33 -22.73 -20.84
CA VAL A 293 11.23 -23.81 -20.43
C VAL A 293 11.33 -23.88 -18.91
N ILE A 294 11.55 -25.10 -18.42
CA ILE A 294 11.97 -25.36 -17.04
C ILE A 294 13.34 -26.01 -17.12
N VAL A 295 14.32 -25.43 -16.42
CA VAL A 295 15.70 -25.91 -16.43
C VAL A 295 16.17 -26.14 -15.00
N GLU A 296 16.73 -27.31 -14.75
CA GLU A 296 17.15 -27.75 -13.42
C GLU A 296 18.57 -28.32 -13.47
N GLY A 297 19.36 -28.04 -12.43
CA GLY A 297 20.76 -28.47 -12.43
C GLY A 297 21.62 -27.92 -11.29
N GLU A 298 22.91 -28.22 -11.34
CA GLU A 298 23.94 -27.68 -10.42
C GLU A 298 24.54 -26.39 -11.00
N ILE A 299 24.77 -25.39 -10.15
CA ILE A 299 25.42 -24.14 -10.55
C ILE A 299 26.93 -24.33 -10.58
N GLU A 300 27.51 -24.32 -11.79
CA GLU A 300 28.95 -24.49 -12.00
C GLU A 300 29.70 -23.17 -11.71
N THR A 301 29.23 -22.06 -12.30
CA THR A 301 29.87 -20.74 -12.17
C THR A 301 28.85 -19.60 -12.19
N THR A 302 29.28 -18.43 -11.72
CA THR A 302 28.51 -17.19 -11.79
C THR A 302 29.32 -16.06 -12.44
N THR A 303 28.74 -15.40 -13.43
CA THR A 303 29.31 -14.19 -14.04
C THR A 303 28.61 -12.98 -13.44
N PHE A 304 29.38 -12.03 -12.91
CA PHE A 304 28.87 -10.76 -12.39
C PHE A 304 29.97 -9.71 -12.47
N GLU A 305 29.69 -8.66 -13.23
CA GLU A 305 30.55 -7.49 -13.36
C GLU A 305 30.09 -6.37 -12.43
N GLU A 306 31.03 -5.71 -11.73
CA GLU A 306 30.74 -4.63 -10.77
C GLU A 306 30.03 -3.42 -11.40
N THR A 307 30.06 -3.29 -12.72
CA THR A 307 29.39 -2.24 -13.50
C THR A 307 27.90 -2.50 -13.73
N GLU A 308 27.34 -3.60 -13.21
CA GLU A 308 25.94 -4.04 -13.37
C GLU A 308 25.54 -4.49 -14.80
N GLU A 309 26.50 -4.57 -15.74
CA GLU A 309 26.27 -4.86 -17.16
C GLU A 309 25.94 -6.33 -17.44
N VAL A 310 26.50 -7.29 -16.68
CA VAL A 310 26.27 -8.74 -16.88
C VAL A 310 26.08 -9.45 -15.55
N ALA A 311 24.99 -10.23 -15.43
CA ALA A 311 24.75 -11.14 -14.32
C ALA A 311 24.09 -12.42 -14.83
N SER A 312 24.82 -13.54 -14.80
CA SER A 312 24.34 -14.84 -15.29
C SER A 312 24.78 -16.00 -14.40
N LEU A 313 24.02 -17.09 -14.46
CA LEU A 313 24.34 -18.38 -13.85
C LEU A 313 24.67 -19.38 -14.96
N ARG A 314 25.70 -20.18 -14.76
CA ARG A 314 26.00 -21.32 -15.63
C ARG A 314 25.55 -22.60 -14.95
N LEU A 315 24.59 -23.29 -15.55
CA LEU A 315 23.89 -24.42 -14.97
C LEU A 315 24.23 -25.72 -15.71
N GLU A 316 24.73 -26.72 -15.00
CA GLU A 316 24.96 -28.06 -15.52
C GLU A 316 23.68 -28.90 -15.39
N THR A 317 23.11 -29.30 -16.53
CA THR A 317 21.88 -30.09 -16.64
C THR A 317 22.18 -31.46 -17.26
N ASP A 318 21.19 -32.36 -17.25
CA ASP A 318 21.30 -33.68 -17.87
C ASP A 318 21.57 -33.62 -19.39
N ASP A 319 21.11 -32.55 -20.05
CA ASP A 319 21.23 -32.34 -21.50
C ASP A 319 22.44 -31.47 -21.90
N GLY A 320 23.22 -31.00 -20.91
CA GLY A 320 24.40 -30.17 -21.11
C GLY A 320 24.39 -28.91 -20.25
N THR A 321 25.38 -28.05 -20.48
CA THR A 321 25.52 -26.78 -19.75
C THR A 321 24.75 -25.67 -20.46
N LEU A 322 23.99 -24.89 -19.69
CA LEU A 322 23.24 -23.73 -20.17
C LEU A 322 23.66 -22.47 -19.42
N GLU A 323 23.70 -21.33 -20.11
CA GLU A 323 23.80 -20.01 -19.52
C GLU A 323 22.42 -19.41 -19.27
N ILE A 324 22.23 -18.87 -18.08
CA ILE A 324 20.95 -18.36 -17.59
C ILE A 324 21.11 -16.87 -17.31
N GLY A 325 20.38 -16.06 -18.08
CA GLY A 325 20.28 -14.62 -17.89
C GLY A 325 19.06 -14.24 -17.07
N GLY A 326 18.94 -12.95 -16.76
CA GLY A 326 17.74 -12.39 -16.12
C GLY A 326 16.65 -12.04 -17.13
N LEU A 327 15.63 -11.33 -16.67
CA LEU A 327 14.61 -10.77 -17.55
C LEU A 327 15.24 -9.95 -18.69
N VAL A 328 14.72 -10.14 -19.90
CA VAL A 328 15.24 -9.54 -21.14
C VAL A 328 16.67 -10.00 -21.49
N ALA A 329 17.06 -11.22 -21.10
CA ALA A 329 18.30 -11.85 -21.53
C ALA A 329 18.40 -11.90 -23.07
N SER A 330 19.62 -11.78 -23.58
CA SER A 330 19.87 -11.80 -25.03
C SER A 330 21.21 -12.41 -25.41
N LEU A 331 22.09 -12.68 -24.43
CA LEU A 331 23.40 -13.28 -24.65
C LEU A 331 23.45 -14.74 -24.17
N GLU A 332 22.65 -15.05 -23.15
CA GLU A 332 22.51 -16.34 -22.50
C GLU A 332 21.50 -17.24 -23.21
N ASP A 333 21.46 -18.54 -22.90
CA ASP A 333 20.53 -19.49 -23.54
C ASP A 333 19.09 -19.33 -23.05
N VAL A 334 18.90 -18.94 -21.78
CA VAL A 334 17.59 -18.86 -21.12
C VAL A 334 17.38 -17.51 -20.43
N GLU A 335 16.22 -16.89 -20.68
CA GLU A 335 15.69 -15.78 -19.90
C GLU A 335 14.98 -16.32 -18.63
N ALA A 336 15.59 -16.14 -17.46
CA ALA A 336 14.95 -16.52 -16.21
C ALA A 336 13.87 -15.52 -15.78
N GLN A 337 12.66 -16.05 -15.55
CA GLN A 337 11.51 -15.30 -15.02
C GLN A 337 11.33 -15.56 -13.52
N GLU A 338 11.74 -16.75 -13.07
CA GLU A 338 11.76 -17.15 -11.67
C GLU A 338 12.91 -18.13 -11.45
N ILE A 339 13.59 -17.95 -10.32
CA ILE A 339 14.76 -18.74 -9.95
C ILE A 339 14.56 -19.27 -8.53
N ILE A 340 14.70 -20.57 -8.33
CA ILE A 340 14.72 -21.19 -7.01
C ILE A 340 16.10 -21.77 -6.79
N LEU A 341 16.78 -21.37 -5.70
CA LEU A 341 18.09 -21.89 -5.31
C LEU A 341 17.97 -22.87 -4.15
N GLY A 342 18.64 -24.01 -4.25
CA GLY A 342 18.76 -25.04 -3.22
C GLY A 342 20.22 -25.34 -2.87
N ARG A 343 20.44 -25.98 -1.70
CA ARG A 343 21.77 -26.38 -1.19
C ARG A 343 21.98 -27.89 -1.15
N ASP A 344 20.90 -28.62 -0.89
CA ASP A 344 20.94 -30.07 -0.66
C ASP A 344 20.34 -30.85 -1.85
N GLY A 345 20.55 -30.36 -3.07
CA GLY A 345 19.99 -30.88 -4.32
C GLY A 345 19.06 -29.89 -5.03
N ILE A 346 18.56 -30.31 -6.21
CA ILE A 346 17.61 -29.54 -7.02
C ILE A 346 16.38 -29.24 -6.15
N PRO A 347 16.02 -27.94 -5.98
CA PRO A 347 14.91 -27.57 -5.13
C PRO A 347 13.57 -27.97 -5.76
N ASP A 348 12.67 -28.49 -4.93
CA ASP A 348 11.32 -28.87 -5.34
C ASP A 348 10.43 -27.62 -5.49
N ARG A 349 9.89 -27.45 -6.70
CA ARG A 349 9.06 -26.30 -7.07
C ARG A 349 7.70 -26.31 -6.36
N GLU A 350 7.14 -27.49 -6.09
CA GLU A 350 5.81 -27.62 -5.47
C GLU A 350 5.78 -27.08 -4.03
N GLN A 351 6.94 -26.83 -3.41
CA GLN A 351 7.03 -26.21 -2.09
C GLN A 351 6.69 -24.71 -2.09
N PHE A 352 6.60 -24.08 -3.28
CA PHE A 352 6.39 -22.64 -3.47
C PHE A 352 5.12 -22.31 -4.26
N GLU A 353 4.33 -23.32 -4.63
CA GLU A 353 3.01 -23.22 -5.29
C GLU A 353 1.89 -23.46 -4.27
#